data_AF-A0A956F037-F1
#
_entry.id   AF-A0A956F037-F1
#
_cell.length_a   1.000
_cell.length_b   1.000
_cell.length_c   1.000
_cell.angle_alpha   90.00
_cell.angle_beta   90.00
_cell.angle_gamma   90.00
#
_symmetry.space_group_name_H-M   'P 1'
#
loop_
_entity.id
_entity.type
_entity.pdbx_description
1 polymer ?
#
loop_
_entity_poly.entity_id
_entity_poly.type
_entity_poly.pdbx_seq_one_letter_code
_entity_poly.pdbx_strand_id
1 'polypeptide(L)'
;MTRRLRFGWLCGVLSVLAVGCSDEAPSEKNLENVTLPDPGPDGWQITTGTFEVAQGKEVQNCYFFEVPGDKPFFVKRMTVAQNEGSHHMNVFRVKTIQNLDGAPGEVVEDGECWKSPNWADWPLIMNTQQGGLTDFELPDGVVERFEPGEKIMIQTHFVNATTQQTPLGGKVVMNFERAPEGGTYDELGTIFATNQSIRVCPGDNKKKYEATCRFGLDHEVTIIGANGHFHSRGDRFTISPFDQFDGAGDPFYVSNTWDDPPMERDLNVKIPAGGGISYSCEFSAPPDDCGDPNEDCCYTFGGFVEFQEHCNAFAYFYPRGDTDVNCF
;
A
#
# COMPACT_ATOMS: atom_id res chain seq x y z
N MET A 1 39.18 -66.66 55.26
CA MET A 1 38.66 -66.52 53.88
C MET A 1 38.27 -65.07 53.68
N THR A 2 39.14 -64.23 53.10
CA THR A 2 39.07 -63.77 51.69
C THR A 2 37.74 -63.04 51.38
N ARG A 3 37.67 -61.74 51.09
CA ARG A 3 38.52 -60.88 50.25
C ARG A 3 38.48 -59.43 50.76
N ARG A 4 39.63 -58.76 50.71
CA ARG A 4 39.77 -57.29 50.73
C ARG A 4 39.45 -56.74 49.34
N LEU A 5 38.69 -55.65 49.27
CA LEU A 5 38.62 -54.79 48.09
C LEU A 5 39.07 -53.38 48.49
N ARG A 6 40.21 -52.99 47.94
CA ARG A 6 40.71 -51.62 47.88
C ARG A 6 39.99 -50.92 46.74
N PHE A 7 39.48 -49.71 46.94
CA PHE A 7 39.24 -48.78 45.83
C PHE A 7 39.79 -47.41 46.22
N GLY A 8 40.66 -46.91 45.34
CA GLY A 8 41.48 -45.73 45.53
C GLY A 8 40.70 -44.44 45.36
N TRP A 9 41.19 -43.42 46.05
CA TRP A 9 40.89 -42.02 45.76
C TRP A 9 41.46 -41.65 44.38
N LEU A 10 40.59 -41.22 43.46
CA LEU A 10 40.97 -40.41 42.31
C LEU A 10 40.49 -38.98 42.57
N CYS A 11 41.43 -38.04 42.73
CA CYS A 11 41.18 -36.62 42.54
C CYS A 11 40.87 -36.37 41.06
N GLY A 12 39.60 -36.19 40.72
CA GLY A 12 39.19 -35.70 39.41
C GLY A 12 39.28 -34.17 39.37
N VAL A 13 40.20 -33.66 38.55
CA VAL A 13 40.25 -32.25 38.15
C VAL A 13 38.97 -31.92 37.39
N LEU A 14 38.18 -30.99 37.93
CA LEU A 14 37.03 -30.42 37.22
C LEU A 14 37.56 -29.48 36.13
N SER A 15 37.58 -29.95 34.89
CA SER A 15 37.76 -29.10 33.72
C SER A 15 36.45 -28.35 33.46
N VAL A 16 36.43 -27.05 33.77
CA VAL A 16 35.34 -26.14 33.38
C VAL A 16 35.44 -25.96 31.86
N LEU A 17 34.58 -26.64 31.12
CA LEU A 17 34.34 -26.34 29.71
C LEU A 17 33.51 -25.05 29.66
N ALA A 18 34.17 -23.94 29.37
CA ALA A 18 33.50 -22.72 28.95
C ALA A 18 32.85 -22.99 27.58
N VAL A 19 31.54 -23.24 27.59
CA VAL A 19 30.71 -23.12 26.40
C VAL A 19 30.66 -21.62 26.09
N GLY A 20 31.52 -21.17 25.18
CA GLY A 20 31.41 -19.84 24.60
C GLY A 20 30.15 -19.81 23.76
N CYS A 21 29.10 -19.16 24.25
CA CYS A 21 28.08 -18.60 23.37
C CYS A 21 28.80 -17.58 22.49
N SER A 22 29.00 -17.94 21.22
CA SER A 22 29.25 -16.93 20.20
C SER A 22 27.95 -16.14 20.05
N ASP A 23 27.85 -15.04 20.79
CA ASP A 23 26.99 -13.92 20.42
C ASP A 23 27.57 -13.33 19.14
N GLU A 24 27.38 -14.00 18.01
CA GLU A 24 27.40 -13.31 16.73
C GLU A 24 26.16 -12.43 16.74
N ALA A 25 26.36 -11.16 17.11
CA ALA A 25 25.42 -10.11 16.77
C ALA A 25 25.03 -10.31 15.30
N PRO A 26 23.73 -10.28 14.95
CA PRO A 26 23.32 -10.29 13.55
C PRO A 26 24.16 -9.23 12.83
N SER A 27 24.84 -9.61 11.75
CA SER A 27 25.60 -8.66 10.95
C SER A 27 24.72 -7.45 10.70
N GLU A 28 25.14 -6.26 11.12
CA GLU A 28 24.50 -5.00 10.72
C GLU A 28 24.41 -5.05 9.19
N LYS A 29 23.21 -5.37 8.69
CA LYS A 29 22.90 -5.25 7.28
C LYS A 29 23.14 -3.76 7.04
N ASN A 30 24.15 -3.43 6.22
CA ASN A 30 24.38 -2.06 5.75
C ASN A 30 23.16 -1.68 4.93
N LEU A 31 22.09 -1.31 5.62
CA LEU A 31 20.83 -0.94 5.06
C LEU A 31 21.02 0.49 4.56
N GLU A 32 20.96 0.65 3.25
CA GLU A 32 20.99 1.97 2.62
C GLU A 32 19.55 2.39 2.30
N ASN A 33 19.30 3.69 2.46
CA ASN A 33 18.04 4.27 2.05
C ASN A 33 17.80 4.05 0.55
N VAL A 34 16.53 3.89 0.18
CA VAL A 34 16.16 3.80 -1.23
C VAL A 34 16.53 5.06 -2.03
N THR A 35 16.86 4.84 -3.30
CA THR A 35 17.14 5.87 -4.28
C THR A 35 16.61 5.44 -5.64
N LEU A 36 16.24 6.40 -6.48
CA LEU A 36 16.04 6.20 -7.91
C LEU A 36 17.04 7.03 -8.71
N PRO A 37 17.45 6.58 -9.91
CA PRO A 37 18.22 7.41 -10.82
C PRO A 37 17.51 8.73 -11.11
N ASP A 38 18.28 9.78 -11.40
CA ASP A 38 17.72 11.03 -11.93
C ASP A 38 16.96 10.74 -13.24
N PRO A 39 15.67 11.09 -13.35
CA PRO A 39 14.89 10.84 -14.55
C PRO A 39 15.33 11.71 -15.75
N GLY A 40 16.22 12.68 -15.55
CA GLY A 40 16.75 13.53 -16.61
C GLY A 40 15.73 14.56 -17.12
N PRO A 41 15.95 15.14 -18.31
CA PRO A 41 15.11 16.24 -18.82
C PRO A 41 13.70 15.80 -19.23
N ASP A 42 13.49 14.50 -19.45
CA ASP A 42 12.22 13.92 -19.90
C ASP A 42 11.39 13.39 -18.72
N GLY A 43 11.67 13.83 -17.50
CA GLY A 43 10.96 13.38 -16.31
C GLY A 43 11.07 14.36 -15.14
N TRP A 44 10.42 14.00 -14.03
CA TRP A 44 10.66 14.66 -12.75
C TRP A 44 10.63 13.64 -11.62
N GLN A 45 11.31 14.00 -10.52
CA GLN A 45 11.41 13.19 -9.33
C GLN A 45 10.82 13.94 -8.13
N ILE A 46 10.09 13.22 -7.28
CA ILE A 46 9.68 13.68 -5.96
C ILE A 46 10.26 12.76 -4.89
N THR A 47 10.57 13.33 -3.73
CA THR A 47 11.13 12.62 -2.59
C THR A 47 10.51 13.17 -1.31
N THR A 48 10.18 12.28 -0.38
CA THR A 48 9.66 12.65 0.94
C THR A 48 10.78 13.05 1.91
N GLY A 49 12.04 12.83 1.54
CA GLY A 49 13.14 12.84 2.50
C GLY A 49 13.09 11.63 3.43
N THR A 50 14.02 11.56 4.38
CA THR A 50 14.03 10.52 5.41
C THR A 50 13.32 11.00 6.67
N PHE A 51 12.49 10.15 7.27
CA PHE A 51 11.83 10.44 8.54
C PHE A 51 11.92 9.23 9.50
N GLU A 52 11.86 9.50 10.80
CA GLU A 52 11.94 8.46 11.83
C GLU A 52 10.62 7.71 11.95
N VAL A 53 10.70 6.38 12.13
CA VAL A 53 9.57 5.53 12.51
C VAL A 53 10.00 4.73 13.74
N ALA A 54 9.75 5.29 14.92
CA ALA A 54 10.19 4.69 16.18
C ALA A 54 9.55 3.32 16.42
N GLN A 55 10.20 2.46 17.19
CA GLN A 55 9.64 1.15 17.54
C GLN A 55 8.31 1.28 18.29
N GLY A 56 7.35 0.42 17.94
CA GLY A 56 5.98 0.43 18.46
C GLY A 56 5.11 1.55 17.89
N LYS A 57 5.49 2.13 16.74
CA LYS A 57 4.74 3.22 16.10
C LYS A 57 4.33 2.87 14.66
N GLU A 58 3.23 3.51 14.28
CA GLU A 58 2.78 3.67 12.91
C GLU A 58 2.87 5.17 12.61
N VAL A 59 3.41 5.54 11.45
CA VAL A 59 3.58 6.94 11.03
C VAL A 59 2.94 7.10 9.66
N GLN A 60 1.94 7.99 9.59
CA GLN A 60 1.30 8.38 8.33
C GLN A 60 1.45 9.89 8.11
N ASN A 61 2.15 10.23 7.02
CA ASN A 61 2.48 11.60 6.66
C ASN A 61 2.01 11.92 5.25
N CYS A 62 1.54 13.16 5.05
CA CYS A 62 0.99 13.64 3.79
C CYS A 62 1.90 14.77 3.27
N TYR A 63 2.59 14.51 2.16
CA TYR A 63 3.57 15.43 1.55
C TYR A 63 2.97 16.08 0.32
N PHE A 64 3.02 17.39 0.24
CA PHE A 64 2.42 18.15 -0.85
C PHE A 64 3.46 18.57 -1.87
N PHE A 65 3.16 18.40 -3.15
CA PHE A 65 4.01 18.78 -4.26
C PHE A 65 3.18 19.48 -5.35
N GLU A 66 3.89 20.10 -6.28
CA GLU A 66 3.32 20.73 -7.45
C GLU A 66 3.96 20.12 -8.71
N VAL A 67 3.14 19.81 -9.71
CA VAL A 67 3.61 19.31 -11.00
C VAL A 67 4.43 20.41 -11.69
N PRO A 68 5.69 20.14 -12.06
CA PRO A 68 6.57 21.14 -12.62
C PRO A 68 6.26 21.46 -14.09
N GLY A 69 6.74 22.62 -14.56
CA GLY A 69 6.73 23.02 -15.97
C GLY A 69 5.65 24.05 -16.31
N ASP A 70 5.45 24.27 -17.61
CA ASP A 70 4.54 25.27 -18.17
C ASP A 70 3.57 24.70 -19.23
N LYS A 71 3.64 23.39 -19.47
CA LYS A 71 2.78 22.65 -20.41
C LYS A 71 2.35 21.31 -19.82
N PRO A 72 1.22 20.74 -20.27
CA PRO A 72 0.78 19.41 -19.85
C PRO A 72 1.91 18.37 -19.90
N PHE A 73 1.95 17.55 -18.87
CA PHE A 73 2.89 16.44 -18.75
C PHE A 73 2.14 15.13 -18.95
N PHE A 74 2.46 14.42 -20.03
CA PHE A 74 1.93 13.09 -20.31
C PHE A 74 2.93 12.06 -19.81
N VAL A 75 2.59 11.35 -18.76
CA VAL A 75 3.46 10.35 -18.12
C VAL A 75 3.14 8.97 -18.67
N LYS A 76 4.16 8.26 -19.16
CA LYS A 76 4.03 6.86 -19.62
C LYS A 76 4.52 5.83 -18.59
N ARG A 77 5.28 6.27 -17.58
CA ARG A 77 5.87 5.38 -16.58
C ARG A 77 6.04 6.10 -15.25
N MET A 78 5.66 5.40 -14.18
CA MET A 78 5.85 5.84 -12.81
C MET A 78 6.68 4.78 -12.08
N THR A 79 7.79 5.19 -11.49
CA THR A 79 8.67 4.29 -10.73
C THR A 79 8.75 4.80 -9.29
N VAL A 80 8.51 3.93 -8.31
CA VAL A 80 8.53 4.24 -6.88
C VAL A 80 9.56 3.36 -6.21
N ALA A 81 10.41 3.93 -5.35
CA ALA A 81 11.26 3.20 -4.43
C ALA A 81 10.94 3.58 -2.99
N GLN A 82 10.74 2.60 -2.13
CA GLN A 82 10.35 2.77 -0.72
C GLN A 82 11.25 1.96 0.21
N ASN A 83 11.63 2.56 1.35
CA ASN A 83 12.32 1.81 2.39
C ASN A 83 11.49 0.61 2.87
N GLU A 84 12.19 -0.41 3.37
CA GLU A 84 11.59 -1.53 4.10
C GLU A 84 10.75 -1.01 5.28
N GLY A 85 9.53 -1.53 5.44
CA GLY A 85 8.58 -1.11 6.48
C GLY A 85 7.46 -0.18 6.01
N SER A 86 7.45 0.21 4.72
CA SER A 86 6.28 0.83 4.10
C SER A 86 5.10 -0.15 4.16
N HIS A 87 4.01 0.26 4.80
CA HIS A 87 2.74 -0.46 4.75
C HIS A 87 1.98 -0.13 3.47
N HIS A 88 1.93 1.15 3.09
CA HIS A 88 1.48 1.58 1.77
C HIS A 88 1.96 3.01 1.45
N MET A 89 1.87 3.34 0.17
CA MET A 89 1.93 4.71 -0.31
C MET A 89 0.85 4.96 -1.34
N ASN A 90 0.17 6.10 -1.20
CA ASN A 90 -0.84 6.56 -2.14
C ASN A 90 -0.47 7.96 -2.65
N VAL A 91 -0.66 8.20 -3.94
CA VAL A 91 -0.51 9.51 -4.57
C VAL A 91 -1.88 9.96 -5.03
N PHE A 92 -2.27 11.16 -4.61
CA PHE A 92 -3.56 11.75 -4.94
C PHE A 92 -3.41 13.10 -5.62
N ARG A 93 -4.35 13.42 -6.51
CA ARG A 93 -4.60 14.80 -6.92
C ARG A 93 -5.35 15.52 -5.80
N VAL A 94 -4.91 16.71 -5.44
CA VAL A 94 -5.60 17.54 -4.44
C VAL A 94 -6.79 18.24 -5.10
N LYS A 95 -8.00 18.03 -4.55
CA LYS A 95 -9.25 18.65 -5.00
C LYS A 95 -9.92 19.44 -3.88
N THR A 96 -11.13 19.07 -3.45
CA THR A 96 -11.83 19.78 -2.38
C THR A 96 -11.07 19.60 -1.06
N ILE A 97 -10.75 20.71 -0.40
CA ILE A 97 -10.03 20.68 0.87
C ILE A 97 -11.02 20.51 2.03
N GLN A 98 -10.91 19.38 2.72
CA GLN A 98 -11.56 19.06 3.99
C GLN A 98 -10.49 18.95 5.08
N ASN A 99 -9.96 20.09 5.51
CA ASN A 99 -8.92 20.25 6.55
C ASN A 99 -7.52 19.68 6.28
N LEU A 100 -7.32 18.88 5.22
CA LEU A 100 -6.01 18.39 4.81
C LEU A 100 -5.50 19.22 3.63
N ASP A 101 -4.51 20.07 3.87
CA ASP A 101 -3.87 20.89 2.86
C ASP A 101 -2.43 21.23 3.28
N GLY A 102 -1.58 21.60 2.32
CA GLY A 102 -0.22 22.07 2.57
C GLY A 102 0.42 22.70 1.32
N ALA A 103 1.24 23.72 1.46
CA ALA A 103 1.96 24.30 0.33
C ALA A 103 2.95 23.28 -0.30
N PRO A 104 3.39 23.46 -1.56
CA PRO A 104 4.41 22.59 -2.15
C PRO A 104 5.68 22.53 -1.27
N GLY A 105 6.09 21.32 -0.90
CA GLY A 105 7.18 21.04 0.02
C GLY A 105 6.77 20.93 1.50
N GLU A 106 5.51 21.21 1.85
CA GLU A 106 5.01 21.01 3.21
C GLU A 106 4.61 19.55 3.45
N VAL A 107 4.71 19.16 4.72
CA VAL A 107 4.28 17.87 5.24
C VAL A 107 3.26 18.10 6.35
N VAL A 108 2.14 17.38 6.27
CA VAL A 108 1.20 17.23 7.38
C VAL A 108 1.51 15.89 8.03
N GLU A 109 2.08 15.96 9.23
CA GLU A 109 2.41 14.80 10.06
C GLU A 109 1.21 14.45 10.94
N ASP A 110 0.85 13.16 10.99
CA ASP A 110 -0.29 12.67 11.77
C ASP A 110 -1.61 13.43 11.48
N GLY A 111 -2.53 13.46 12.47
CA GLY A 111 -3.71 14.33 12.48
C GLY A 111 -4.67 14.09 11.30
N GLU A 112 -4.86 15.13 10.48
CA GLU A 112 -5.76 15.08 9.32
C GLU A 112 -5.28 14.10 8.25
N CYS A 113 -3.99 13.75 8.21
CA CYS A 113 -3.46 12.77 7.26
C CYS A 113 -4.02 11.35 7.53
N TRP A 114 -4.45 11.05 8.76
CA TRP A 114 -5.10 9.79 9.13
C TRP A 114 -6.59 9.73 8.82
N LYS A 115 -7.18 10.84 8.35
CA LYS A 115 -8.63 10.93 8.15
C LYS A 115 -8.98 10.79 6.68
N SER A 116 -10.18 10.29 6.41
CA SER A 116 -10.67 10.04 5.05
C SER A 116 -11.51 11.11 4.34
N PRO A 117 -11.83 12.31 4.90
CA PRO A 117 -12.86 13.16 4.31
C PRO A 117 -12.49 13.71 2.93
N ASN A 118 -11.20 13.81 2.61
CA ASN A 118 -10.70 14.28 1.32
C ASN A 118 -10.77 13.21 0.21
N TRP A 119 -10.75 11.92 0.57
CA TRP A 119 -10.64 10.85 -0.42
C TRP A 119 -11.89 10.72 -1.30
N ALA A 120 -13.03 11.24 -0.85
CA ALA A 120 -14.28 11.19 -1.60
C ALA A 120 -14.17 11.81 -3.00
N ASP A 121 -13.36 12.87 -3.17
CA ASP A 121 -13.19 13.56 -4.45
C ASP A 121 -11.73 13.83 -4.84
N TRP A 122 -10.76 13.27 -4.12
CA TRP A 122 -9.35 13.31 -4.52
C TRP A 122 -9.02 12.08 -5.37
N PRO A 123 -8.80 12.24 -6.69
CA PRO A 123 -8.40 11.15 -7.54
C PRO A 123 -7.10 10.50 -7.10
N LEU A 124 -7.08 9.17 -7.14
CA LEU A 124 -5.82 8.44 -7.10
C LEU A 124 -5.03 8.72 -8.40
N ILE A 125 -3.71 8.83 -8.28
CA ILE A 125 -2.77 8.81 -9.40
C ILE A 125 -2.13 7.42 -9.49
N MET A 126 -1.57 6.98 -8.36
CA MET A 126 -0.93 5.69 -8.20
C MET A 126 -0.91 5.33 -6.72
N ASN A 127 -0.84 4.04 -6.43
CA ASN A 127 -0.41 3.54 -5.15
C ASN A 127 0.54 2.35 -5.30
N THR A 128 1.11 1.97 -4.17
CA THR A 128 1.75 0.68 -4.01
C THR A 128 1.64 0.24 -2.55
N GLN A 129 1.41 -1.05 -2.38
CA GLN A 129 1.34 -1.70 -1.07
C GLN A 129 2.64 -2.46 -0.76
N GLN A 130 3.61 -2.33 -1.66
CA GLN A 130 4.83 -3.11 -1.64
C GLN A 130 6.01 -2.25 -1.20
N GLY A 131 6.86 -2.81 -0.33
CA GLY A 131 8.17 -2.24 -0.06
C GLY A 131 9.10 -2.35 -1.28
N GLY A 132 10.20 -1.59 -1.28
CA GLY A 132 11.19 -1.68 -2.35
C GLY A 132 10.75 -0.96 -3.63
N LEU A 133 10.93 -1.61 -4.78
CA LEU A 133 10.73 -1.00 -6.11
C LEU A 133 9.38 -1.40 -6.70
N THR A 134 8.55 -0.42 -7.01
CA THR A 134 7.40 -0.57 -7.91
C THR A 134 7.67 0.19 -9.20
N ASP A 135 7.41 -0.45 -10.34
CA ASP A 135 7.73 0.09 -11.65
C ASP A 135 6.54 -0.11 -12.58
N PHE A 136 5.78 0.95 -12.80
CA PHE A 136 4.53 0.90 -13.53
C PHE A 136 4.66 1.63 -14.85
N GLU A 137 4.94 0.86 -15.90
CA GLU A 137 4.93 1.32 -17.29
C GLU A 137 3.52 1.12 -17.86
N LEU A 138 2.96 2.17 -18.44
CA LEU A 138 1.63 2.14 -19.04
C LEU A 138 1.69 1.54 -20.45
N PRO A 139 0.60 0.91 -20.94
CA PRO A 139 0.56 0.40 -22.30
C PRO A 139 0.85 1.47 -23.35
N ASP A 140 1.36 1.05 -24.51
CA ASP A 140 1.58 1.93 -25.65
C ASP A 140 0.31 2.72 -25.98
N GLY A 141 0.44 4.04 -26.07
CA GLY A 141 -0.67 4.94 -26.37
C GLY A 141 -1.50 5.36 -25.15
N VAL A 142 -1.19 4.88 -23.94
CA VAL A 142 -1.85 5.29 -22.69
C VAL A 142 -0.93 6.18 -21.87
N VAL A 143 -1.47 7.26 -21.30
CA VAL A 143 -0.71 8.19 -20.46
C VAL A 143 -1.49 8.65 -19.24
N GLU A 144 -0.79 8.87 -18.14
CA GLU A 144 -1.31 9.66 -17.02
C GLU A 144 -1.03 11.14 -17.30
N ARG A 145 -2.09 11.95 -17.42
CA ARG A 145 -1.96 13.37 -17.75
C ARG A 145 -1.94 14.23 -16.49
N PHE A 146 -0.99 15.17 -16.45
CA PHE A 146 -0.91 16.22 -15.45
C PHE A 146 -0.92 17.60 -16.09
N GLU A 147 -1.55 18.55 -15.40
CA GLU A 147 -1.47 19.96 -15.76
C GLU A 147 -0.34 20.67 -14.98
N PRO A 148 0.33 21.67 -15.57
CA PRO A 148 1.29 22.49 -14.85
C PRO A 148 0.66 23.13 -13.61
N GLY A 149 1.38 23.10 -12.49
CA GLY A 149 0.87 23.67 -11.25
C GLY A 149 -0.18 22.79 -10.55
N GLU A 150 -0.52 21.63 -11.10
CA GLU A 150 -1.41 20.69 -10.44
C GLU A 150 -0.80 20.24 -9.12
N LYS A 151 -1.61 20.31 -8.05
CA LYS A 151 -1.19 19.94 -6.72
C LYS A 151 -1.43 18.46 -6.49
N ILE A 152 -0.37 17.77 -6.08
CA ILE A 152 -0.42 16.34 -5.74
C ILE A 152 -0.01 16.15 -4.28
N MET A 153 -0.52 15.09 -3.67
CA MET A 153 -0.20 14.71 -2.31
C MET A 153 0.25 13.25 -2.28
N ILE A 154 1.43 12.98 -1.71
CA ILE A 154 1.87 11.63 -1.38
C ILE A 154 1.55 11.36 0.08
N GLN A 155 0.72 10.35 0.33
CA GLN A 155 0.52 9.79 1.66
C GLN A 155 1.43 8.57 1.80
N THR A 156 2.34 8.61 2.77
CA THR A 156 3.14 7.45 3.15
C THR A 156 2.65 6.91 4.47
N HIS A 157 2.56 5.59 4.60
CA HIS A 157 2.27 4.92 5.85
C HIS A 157 3.33 3.86 6.12
N PHE A 158 4.08 4.03 7.20
CA PHE A 158 5.12 3.10 7.64
C PHE A 158 4.78 2.53 9.02
N VAL A 159 5.07 1.24 9.21
CA VAL A 159 4.77 0.50 10.43
C VAL A 159 6.05 -0.08 11.00
N ASN A 160 6.35 0.25 12.25
CA ASN A 160 7.46 -0.33 13.00
C ASN A 160 6.94 -0.91 14.32
N ALA A 161 6.08 -1.91 14.22
CA ALA A 161 5.31 -2.46 15.33
C ALA A 161 5.51 -3.99 15.43
N THR A 162 4.50 -4.72 15.90
CA THR A 162 4.61 -6.18 16.05
C THR A 162 4.50 -6.86 14.70
N THR A 163 3.61 -6.34 13.86
CA THR A 163 3.23 -6.96 12.58
C THR A 163 4.16 -6.61 11.42
N GLN A 164 4.84 -5.47 11.45
CA GLN A 164 5.84 -5.05 10.45
C GLN A 164 7.00 -4.28 11.09
N GLN A 165 8.16 -4.27 10.42
CA GLN A 165 9.38 -3.60 10.91
C GLN A 165 9.84 -2.53 9.92
N THR A 166 10.32 -1.39 10.44
CA THR A 166 10.91 -0.30 9.62
C THR A 166 12.35 0.00 10.10
N PRO A 167 13.36 -0.77 9.65
CA PRO A 167 14.71 -0.68 10.18
C PRO A 167 15.48 0.59 9.78
N LEU A 168 15.02 1.30 8.75
CA LEU A 168 15.69 2.48 8.18
C LEU A 168 14.96 3.80 8.38
N GLY A 169 13.83 3.80 9.09
CA GLY A 169 12.86 4.87 8.98
C GLY A 169 12.20 4.93 7.60
N GLY A 170 11.30 5.89 7.44
CA GLY A 170 10.54 6.07 6.22
C GLY A 170 11.28 6.91 5.18
N LYS A 171 11.19 6.49 3.92
CA LYS A 171 11.61 7.26 2.75
C LYS A 171 10.91 6.72 1.51
N VAL A 172 10.44 7.63 0.66
CA VAL A 172 9.87 7.32 -0.65
C VAL A 172 10.49 8.24 -1.69
N VAL A 173 10.90 7.66 -2.82
CA VAL A 173 11.35 8.39 -4.01
C VAL A 173 10.48 7.93 -5.19
N MET A 174 9.97 8.86 -5.98
CA MET A 174 9.14 8.55 -7.14
C MET A 174 9.58 9.34 -8.36
N ASN A 175 9.75 8.65 -9.48
CA ASN A 175 10.02 9.22 -10.80
C ASN A 175 8.77 9.14 -11.68
N PHE A 176 8.57 10.19 -12.47
CA PHE A 176 7.59 10.25 -13.55
C PHE A 176 8.34 10.45 -14.87
N GLU A 177 8.14 9.56 -15.83
CA GLU A 177 8.79 9.62 -17.15
C GLU A 177 7.79 10.03 -18.23
N ARG A 178 8.18 10.99 -19.06
CA ARG A 178 7.35 11.57 -20.12
C ARG A 178 7.17 10.62 -21.29
N ALA A 179 5.96 10.61 -21.85
CA ALA A 179 5.69 10.06 -23.16
C ALA A 179 6.33 10.92 -24.29
N PRO A 180 6.60 10.35 -25.47
CA PRO A 180 7.10 11.13 -26.61
C PRO A 180 6.24 12.36 -26.95
N GLU A 181 6.85 13.46 -27.39
CA GLU A 181 6.09 14.63 -27.82
C GLU A 181 5.26 14.35 -29.10
N GLY A 182 4.12 15.02 -29.22
CA GLY A 182 3.29 14.99 -30.44
C GLY A 182 2.45 13.72 -30.62
N GLY A 183 2.44 12.81 -29.64
CA GLY A 183 1.54 11.65 -29.64
C GLY A 183 0.07 12.01 -29.41
N THR A 184 -0.81 11.14 -29.87
CA THR A 184 -2.22 11.10 -29.45
C THR A 184 -2.36 9.94 -28.49
N TYR A 185 -2.89 10.20 -27.30
CA TYR A 185 -2.92 9.24 -26.20
C TYR A 185 -4.33 9.09 -25.64
N ASP A 186 -4.66 7.89 -25.21
CA ASP A 186 -5.74 7.66 -24.25
C ASP A 186 -5.23 8.05 -22.86
N GLU A 187 -6.09 8.69 -22.07
CA GLU A 187 -5.76 9.01 -20.68
C GLU A 187 -6.03 7.79 -19.78
N LEU A 188 -5.14 7.57 -18.83
CA LEU A 188 -5.32 6.62 -17.74
C LEU A 188 -6.37 7.17 -16.75
N GLY A 189 -7.30 6.31 -16.36
CA GLY A 189 -8.20 6.55 -15.24
C GLY A 189 -7.88 5.64 -14.07
N THR A 190 -8.23 6.09 -12.87
CA THR A 190 -8.03 5.33 -11.64
C THR A 190 -9.33 5.09 -10.89
N ILE A 191 -9.34 4.01 -10.11
CA ILE A 191 -10.38 3.70 -9.14
C ILE A 191 -9.74 3.65 -7.75
N PHE A 192 -10.36 4.36 -6.81
CA PHE A 192 -10.19 4.10 -5.39
C PHE A 192 -11.55 3.78 -4.78
N ALA A 193 -11.75 2.51 -4.44
CA ALA A 193 -12.96 2.03 -3.80
C ALA A 193 -12.65 1.52 -2.40
N THR A 194 -13.46 1.88 -1.42
CA THR A 194 -13.34 1.42 -0.04
C THR A 194 -14.67 0.96 0.51
N ASN A 195 -14.67 -0.14 1.24
CA ASN A 195 -15.81 -0.56 2.04
C ASN A 195 -15.54 -0.14 3.48
N GLN A 196 -16.25 0.89 3.94
CA GLN A 196 -16.08 1.44 5.30
C GLN A 196 -16.93 0.74 6.36
N SER A 197 -17.75 -0.24 5.97
CA SER A 197 -18.66 -0.95 6.89
C SER A 197 -18.02 -2.22 7.46
N ILE A 198 -16.78 -2.11 7.94
CA ILE A 198 -16.01 -3.24 8.49
C ILE A 198 -16.18 -3.33 10.01
N ARG A 199 -16.47 -4.54 10.51
CA ARG A 199 -16.47 -4.86 11.95
C ARG A 199 -16.13 -6.33 12.20
N VAL A 200 -14.86 -6.66 12.34
CA VAL A 200 -14.39 -8.03 12.64
C VAL A 200 -14.23 -8.18 14.15
N CYS A 201 -14.88 -9.16 14.77
CA CYS A 201 -14.85 -9.34 16.23
C CYS A 201 -14.04 -10.59 16.61
N PRO A 202 -13.51 -10.68 17.85
CA PRO A 202 -12.76 -11.85 18.30
C PRO A 202 -13.57 -13.14 18.11
N GLY A 203 -12.94 -14.14 17.49
CA GLY A 203 -13.57 -15.41 17.14
C GLY A 203 -14.31 -15.44 15.79
N ASP A 204 -14.43 -14.30 15.08
CA ASP A 204 -14.88 -14.30 13.69
C ASP A 204 -13.89 -15.11 12.83
N ASN A 205 -14.43 -15.92 11.93
CA ASN A 205 -13.65 -16.81 11.06
C ASN A 205 -14.16 -16.69 9.62
N LYS A 206 -13.29 -16.25 8.71
CA LYS A 206 -13.58 -15.98 7.29
C LYS A 206 -14.82 -15.12 7.09
N LYS A 207 -14.98 -14.08 7.91
CA LYS A 207 -16.06 -13.11 7.76
C LYS A 207 -15.82 -12.28 6.50
N LYS A 208 -16.77 -12.34 5.57
CA LYS A 208 -16.67 -11.70 4.26
C LYS A 208 -17.36 -10.34 4.23
N TYR A 209 -16.69 -9.35 3.65
CA TYR A 209 -17.26 -8.06 3.25
C TYR A 209 -17.12 -7.91 1.75
N GLU A 210 -18.16 -7.41 1.10
CA GLU A 210 -18.21 -7.25 -0.36
C GLU A 210 -18.88 -5.93 -0.71
N ALA A 211 -18.36 -5.27 -1.75
CA ALA A 211 -18.90 -4.03 -2.28
C ALA A 211 -18.63 -3.94 -3.79
N THR A 212 -19.35 -3.04 -4.45
CA THR A 212 -19.24 -2.81 -5.89
C THR A 212 -18.96 -1.34 -6.14
N CYS A 213 -18.03 -1.06 -7.05
CA CYS A 213 -17.73 0.27 -7.54
C CYS A 213 -17.99 0.34 -9.04
N ARG A 214 -19.00 1.12 -9.44
CA ARG A 214 -19.36 1.31 -10.86
C ARG A 214 -18.58 2.49 -11.42
N PHE A 215 -18.10 2.37 -12.66
CA PHE A 215 -17.31 3.44 -13.29
C PHE A 215 -18.17 4.59 -13.78
N GLY A 216 -19.46 4.33 -14.06
CA GLY A 216 -20.39 5.36 -14.53
C GLY A 216 -20.12 5.83 -15.96
N LEU A 217 -19.33 5.09 -16.74
CA LEU A 217 -18.97 5.40 -18.12
C LEU A 217 -19.95 4.79 -19.11
N ASP A 218 -20.16 5.45 -20.24
CA ASP A 218 -21.06 5.03 -21.32
C ASP A 218 -20.37 4.19 -22.42
N HIS A 219 -19.09 3.87 -22.21
CA HIS A 219 -18.25 3.10 -23.11
C HIS A 219 -17.50 1.99 -22.36
N GLU A 220 -16.98 1.02 -23.11
CA GLU A 220 -16.12 -0.03 -22.56
C GLU A 220 -14.74 0.55 -22.20
N VAL A 221 -14.18 0.07 -21.08
CA VAL A 221 -12.80 0.35 -20.69
C VAL A 221 -12.01 -0.95 -20.47
N THR A 222 -10.69 -0.81 -20.40
CA THR A 222 -9.75 -1.90 -20.14
C THR A 222 -9.00 -1.63 -18.85
N ILE A 223 -9.14 -2.50 -17.85
CA ILE A 223 -8.29 -2.47 -16.65
C ILE A 223 -6.93 -3.08 -17.00
N ILE A 224 -5.87 -2.36 -16.65
CA ILE A 224 -4.46 -2.68 -16.95
C ILE A 224 -3.63 -2.96 -15.71
N GLY A 225 -4.13 -2.59 -14.53
CA GLY A 225 -3.49 -2.89 -13.27
C GLY A 225 -4.49 -2.85 -12.12
N ALA A 226 -4.17 -3.55 -11.05
CA ALA A 226 -4.99 -3.56 -9.86
C ALA A 226 -4.23 -4.06 -8.63
N ASN A 227 -4.70 -3.64 -7.46
CA ASN A 227 -4.27 -4.18 -6.18
C ASN A 227 -5.35 -4.01 -5.11
N GLY A 228 -5.33 -4.90 -4.14
CA GLY A 228 -6.12 -4.78 -2.92
C GLY A 228 -5.29 -4.23 -1.76
N HIS A 229 -5.97 -3.76 -0.73
CA HIS A 229 -5.36 -3.39 0.55
C HIS A 229 -6.32 -3.66 1.70
N PHE A 230 -5.79 -4.31 2.73
CA PHE A 230 -6.46 -4.80 3.93
C PHE A 230 -5.40 -5.05 5.00
N HIS A 231 -5.76 -5.05 6.29
CA HIS A 231 -4.78 -5.22 7.35
C HIS A 231 -4.70 -6.67 7.84
N SER A 232 -4.03 -6.83 8.98
CA SER A 232 -3.45 -8.07 9.47
C SER A 232 -4.42 -9.21 9.76
N ARG A 233 -5.73 -8.95 9.86
CA ARG A 233 -6.73 -10.01 10.06
C ARG A 233 -7.27 -10.54 8.74
N GLY A 234 -6.89 -9.95 7.61
CA GLY A 234 -7.39 -10.39 6.32
C GLY A 234 -6.71 -11.66 5.84
N ASP A 235 -7.53 -12.61 5.43
CA ASP A 235 -7.11 -13.90 4.89
C ASP A 235 -7.03 -13.86 3.35
N ARG A 236 -7.91 -13.06 2.74
CA ARG A 236 -8.12 -13.05 1.29
C ARG A 236 -8.76 -11.76 0.81
N PHE A 237 -8.28 -11.27 -0.31
CA PHE A 237 -8.85 -10.17 -1.08
C PHE A 237 -9.08 -10.58 -2.52
N THR A 238 -10.17 -10.12 -3.13
CA THR A 238 -10.46 -10.37 -4.55
C THR A 238 -11.01 -9.13 -5.24
N ILE A 239 -10.70 -8.99 -6.53
CA ILE A 239 -11.39 -8.06 -7.44
C ILE A 239 -11.90 -8.84 -8.65
N SER A 240 -13.17 -8.64 -8.96
CA SER A 240 -13.91 -9.21 -10.09
C SER A 240 -14.39 -8.10 -11.01
N PRO A 241 -14.55 -8.37 -12.32
CA PRO A 241 -15.28 -7.45 -13.18
C PRO A 241 -16.76 -7.45 -12.74
N PHE A 242 -17.42 -6.31 -12.87
CA PHE A 242 -18.84 -6.16 -12.57
C PHE A 242 -19.59 -5.65 -13.81
N ASP A 243 -20.63 -6.37 -14.20
CA ASP A 243 -21.62 -5.95 -15.18
C ASP A 243 -22.94 -5.61 -14.47
N GLN A 244 -23.63 -4.56 -14.92
CA GLN A 244 -24.86 -4.10 -14.27
C GLN A 244 -26.06 -5.04 -14.45
N PHE A 245 -26.02 -5.94 -15.43
CA PHE A 245 -27.07 -6.92 -15.73
C PHE A 245 -26.69 -8.32 -15.26
N ASP A 246 -25.43 -8.71 -15.43
CA ASP A 246 -24.94 -10.06 -15.10
C ASP A 246 -24.28 -10.16 -13.72
N GLY A 247 -23.97 -9.04 -13.07
CA GLY A 247 -23.33 -8.99 -11.76
C GLY A 247 -21.83 -9.20 -11.80
N ALA A 248 -21.26 -9.72 -10.70
CA ALA A 248 -19.83 -9.98 -10.59
C ALA A 248 -19.41 -11.24 -11.36
N GLY A 249 -18.35 -11.14 -12.16
CA GLY A 249 -17.70 -12.28 -12.81
C GLY A 249 -16.61 -12.95 -11.96
N ASP A 250 -15.84 -13.83 -12.59
CA ASP A 250 -14.68 -14.47 -11.96
C ASP A 250 -13.60 -13.42 -11.61
N PRO A 251 -12.91 -13.57 -10.45
CA PRO A 251 -11.92 -12.60 -10.02
C PRO A 251 -10.71 -12.58 -10.95
N PHE A 252 -10.30 -11.38 -11.36
CA PHE A 252 -9.05 -11.15 -12.10
C PHE A 252 -7.88 -10.81 -11.18
N TYR A 253 -8.16 -10.43 -9.94
CA TYR A 253 -7.16 -10.17 -8.90
C TYR A 253 -7.49 -10.98 -7.64
N VAL A 254 -6.47 -11.62 -7.06
CA VAL A 254 -6.57 -12.31 -5.78
C VAL A 254 -5.30 -12.06 -4.99
N SER A 255 -5.42 -11.59 -3.74
CA SER A 255 -4.33 -11.58 -2.78
C SER A 255 -4.71 -12.40 -1.55
N ASN A 256 -3.74 -13.11 -0.98
CA ASN A 256 -3.86 -13.75 0.35
C ASN A 256 -2.76 -13.22 1.31
N THR A 257 -2.15 -12.09 0.95
CA THR A 257 -1.05 -11.46 1.67
C THR A 257 -1.47 -10.02 1.95
N TRP A 258 -1.55 -9.64 3.23
CA TRP A 258 -2.04 -8.33 3.66
C TRP A 258 -0.91 -7.29 3.77
N ASP A 259 0.31 -7.73 4.09
CA ASP A 259 1.47 -6.89 4.42
C ASP A 259 2.32 -6.49 3.22
N ASP A 260 2.17 -7.22 2.11
CA ASP A 260 2.82 -6.96 0.82
C ASP A 260 1.94 -7.48 -0.35
N PRO A 261 0.67 -7.02 -0.48
CA PRO A 261 -0.19 -7.49 -1.57
C PRO A 261 0.38 -7.04 -2.92
N PRO A 262 0.36 -7.92 -3.93
CA PRO A 262 0.94 -7.60 -5.23
C PRO A 262 0.16 -6.47 -5.92
N MET A 263 0.90 -5.65 -6.66
CA MET A 263 0.34 -4.82 -7.72
C MET A 263 0.39 -5.57 -9.05
N GLU A 264 -0.74 -6.13 -9.43
CA GLU A 264 -0.89 -6.76 -10.74
C GLU A 264 -0.84 -5.68 -11.82
N ARG A 265 -0.05 -5.95 -12.86
CA ARG A 265 0.23 -5.08 -14.00
C ARG A 265 0.00 -5.89 -15.27
N ASP A 266 -0.03 -5.21 -16.42
CA ASP A 266 -0.24 -5.82 -17.74
C ASP A 266 -1.55 -6.62 -17.85
N LEU A 267 -2.57 -6.21 -17.08
CA LEU A 267 -3.91 -6.78 -17.18
C LEU A 267 -4.57 -6.37 -18.50
N ASN A 268 -5.55 -7.15 -18.93
CA ASN A 268 -6.39 -6.85 -20.09
C ASN A 268 -7.84 -7.27 -19.80
N VAL A 269 -8.43 -6.66 -18.77
CA VAL A 269 -9.79 -6.97 -18.33
C VAL A 269 -10.75 -5.94 -18.90
N LYS A 270 -11.68 -6.40 -19.74
CA LYS A 270 -12.71 -5.54 -20.35
C LYS A 270 -13.86 -5.33 -19.38
N ILE A 271 -14.22 -4.07 -19.15
CA ILE A 271 -15.38 -3.68 -18.37
C ILE A 271 -16.37 -2.98 -19.31
N PRO A 272 -17.59 -3.52 -19.47
CA PRO A 272 -18.57 -2.95 -20.38
C PRO A 272 -19.07 -1.58 -19.89
N ALA A 273 -19.69 -0.83 -20.80
CA ALA A 273 -20.39 0.42 -20.48
C ALA A 273 -21.36 0.24 -19.30
N GLY A 274 -21.30 1.15 -18.33
CA GLY A 274 -22.09 1.11 -17.10
C GLY A 274 -21.63 0.09 -16.06
N GLY A 275 -20.60 -0.71 -16.36
CA GLY A 275 -19.99 -1.70 -15.48
C GLY A 275 -19.05 -1.10 -14.42
N GLY A 276 -18.22 -1.95 -13.83
CA GLY A 276 -17.19 -1.56 -12.88
C GLY A 276 -16.46 -2.76 -12.27
N ILE A 277 -16.15 -2.68 -10.98
CA ILE A 277 -15.56 -3.78 -10.21
C ILE A 277 -16.43 -4.20 -9.04
N SER A 278 -16.42 -5.49 -8.72
CA SER A 278 -16.83 -6.02 -7.41
C SER A 278 -15.57 -6.41 -6.66
N TYR A 279 -15.49 -6.12 -5.37
CA TYR A 279 -14.34 -6.47 -4.55
C TYR A 279 -14.77 -7.01 -3.20
N SER A 280 -13.96 -7.91 -2.64
CA SER A 280 -14.25 -8.51 -1.35
C SER A 280 -13.02 -8.78 -0.51
N CYS A 281 -13.21 -8.74 0.80
CA CYS A 281 -12.23 -9.09 1.81
C CYS A 281 -12.80 -10.14 2.76
N GLU A 282 -12.01 -11.16 3.07
CA GLU A 282 -12.29 -12.14 4.13
C GLU A 282 -11.35 -11.91 5.29
N PHE A 283 -11.89 -11.90 6.52
CA PHE A 283 -11.10 -11.69 7.74
C PHE A 283 -11.35 -12.79 8.76
N SER A 284 -10.32 -13.10 9.55
CA SER A 284 -10.38 -13.97 10.72
C SER A 284 -9.69 -13.31 11.91
N ALA A 285 -10.29 -13.43 13.09
CA ALA A 285 -9.71 -12.95 14.34
C ALA A 285 -9.74 -14.07 15.39
N PRO A 286 -8.59 -14.39 16.03
CA PRO A 286 -8.57 -15.31 17.16
C PRO A 286 -9.56 -14.92 18.28
N PRO A 287 -10.09 -15.88 19.07
CA PRO A 287 -10.99 -15.56 20.18
C PRO A 287 -10.36 -14.72 21.31
N ASP A 288 -9.03 -14.73 21.43
CA ASP A 288 -8.24 -14.03 22.44
C ASP A 288 -7.63 -12.70 21.94
N ASP A 289 -7.83 -12.39 20.66
CA ASP A 289 -7.47 -11.11 20.06
C ASP A 289 -8.35 -9.97 20.58
N CYS A 290 -7.84 -8.74 20.56
CA CYS A 290 -8.63 -7.54 20.89
C CYS A 290 -8.17 -6.35 20.05
N GLY A 291 -9.09 -5.80 19.25
CA GLY A 291 -8.91 -4.56 18.52
C GLY A 291 -9.12 -3.35 19.42
N ASP A 292 -10.15 -2.54 19.17
CA ASP A 292 -10.46 -1.38 20.00
C ASP A 292 -11.31 -1.79 21.23
N PRO A 293 -10.82 -1.60 22.48
CA PRO A 293 -11.60 -1.90 23.69
C PRO A 293 -12.88 -1.07 23.82
N ASN A 294 -12.99 0.06 23.14
CA ASN A 294 -14.21 0.87 23.10
C ASN A 294 -15.25 0.32 22.11
N GLU A 295 -14.85 -0.60 21.24
CA GLU A 295 -15.68 -1.24 20.21
C GLU A 295 -15.86 -2.74 20.49
N ASP A 296 -16.01 -3.12 21.76
CA ASP A 296 -16.14 -4.51 22.21
C ASP A 296 -14.97 -5.42 21.77
N CYS A 297 -13.75 -4.86 21.71
CA CYS A 297 -12.55 -5.53 21.16
C CYS A 297 -12.67 -5.90 19.67
N CYS A 298 -13.66 -5.38 18.93
CA CYS A 298 -13.74 -5.58 17.50
C CYS A 298 -12.77 -4.64 16.75
N TYR A 299 -12.32 -5.09 15.59
CA TYR A 299 -11.56 -4.34 14.59
C TYR A 299 -12.55 -3.68 13.63
N THR A 300 -12.70 -2.37 13.73
CA THR A 300 -13.59 -1.57 12.87
C THR A 300 -12.82 -0.88 11.76
N PHE A 301 -13.53 -0.24 10.83
CA PHE A 301 -12.92 0.56 9.77
C PHE A 301 -11.92 1.60 10.31
N GLY A 302 -10.73 1.65 9.74
CA GLY A 302 -9.77 2.71 10.01
C GLY A 302 -8.38 2.48 9.40
N GLY A 303 -7.43 3.33 9.79
CA GLY A 303 -6.09 3.39 9.19
C GLY A 303 -5.01 2.65 9.97
N PHE A 304 -5.25 2.32 11.24
CA PHE A 304 -4.22 1.69 12.09
C PHE A 304 -4.19 0.17 11.90
N VAL A 305 -3.02 -0.38 11.57
CA VAL A 305 -2.84 -1.79 11.20
C VAL A 305 -3.08 -2.74 12.37
N GLU A 306 -2.66 -2.32 13.57
CA GLU A 306 -2.68 -3.21 14.75
C GLU A 306 -4.09 -3.41 15.33
N PHE A 307 -5.00 -2.43 15.22
CA PHE A 307 -6.31 -2.45 15.90
C PHE A 307 -7.51 -2.02 15.05
N GLN A 308 -7.31 -1.71 13.76
CA GLN A 308 -8.37 -1.40 12.81
C GLN A 308 -8.18 -2.23 11.53
N GLU A 309 -9.22 -2.27 10.70
CA GLU A 309 -9.22 -2.96 9.41
C GLU A 309 -9.79 -2.05 8.32
N HIS A 310 -9.52 -2.36 7.07
CA HIS A 310 -10.27 -1.79 5.95
C HIS A 310 -10.28 -2.74 4.75
N CYS A 311 -11.06 -2.41 3.73
CA CYS A 311 -11.14 -3.19 2.50
C CYS A 311 -11.12 -2.23 1.32
N ASN A 312 -9.94 -2.01 0.75
CA ASN A 312 -9.69 -1.02 -0.30
C ASN A 312 -9.31 -1.72 -1.61
N ALA A 313 -9.98 -1.35 -2.70
CA ALA A 313 -9.67 -1.81 -4.05
C ALA A 313 -9.14 -0.64 -4.89
N PHE A 314 -8.07 -0.92 -5.62
CA PHE A 314 -7.47 0.00 -6.57
C PHE A 314 -7.41 -0.66 -7.95
N ALA A 315 -7.79 0.09 -8.97
CA ALA A 315 -7.69 -0.36 -10.35
C ALA A 315 -7.36 0.79 -11.29
N TYR A 316 -6.66 0.47 -12.36
CA TYR A 316 -6.15 1.40 -13.36
C TYR A 316 -6.71 1.01 -14.71
N PHE A 317 -7.34 1.93 -15.42
CA PHE A 317 -8.07 1.61 -16.65
C PHE A 317 -7.90 2.68 -17.74
N TYR A 318 -8.20 2.32 -18.98
CA TYR A 318 -8.28 3.28 -20.09
C TYR A 318 -9.38 2.87 -21.09
N PRO A 319 -9.94 3.81 -21.86
CA PRO A 319 -9.76 5.26 -21.71
C PRO A 319 -10.43 5.79 -20.44
N ARG A 320 -9.89 6.86 -19.87
CA ARG A 320 -10.48 7.60 -18.77
C ARG A 320 -11.77 8.31 -19.21
N GLY A 321 -12.71 8.48 -18.29
CA GLY A 321 -13.83 9.42 -18.45
C GLY A 321 -13.44 10.88 -18.14
N ASP A 322 -14.43 11.69 -17.78
CA ASP A 322 -14.20 13.10 -17.41
C ASP A 322 -13.45 13.26 -16.07
N THR A 323 -13.54 12.26 -15.19
CA THR A 323 -12.87 12.21 -13.89
C THR A 323 -12.58 10.76 -13.50
N ASP A 324 -11.69 10.58 -12.54
CA ASP A 324 -11.43 9.30 -11.89
C ASP A 324 -12.57 8.88 -10.96
N VAL A 325 -12.60 7.60 -10.62
CA VAL A 325 -13.74 6.96 -9.95
C VAL A 325 -13.42 6.73 -8.47
N ASN A 326 -14.24 7.32 -7.61
CA ASN A 326 -14.17 7.17 -6.17
C ASN A 326 -15.45 6.51 -5.63
N CYS A 327 -15.31 5.47 -4.82
CA CYS A 327 -16.44 4.73 -4.22
C CYS A 327 -16.21 4.55 -2.72
N PHE A 328 -16.94 5.31 -1.90
CA PHE A 328 -16.79 5.38 -0.44
C PHE A 328 -18.12 5.11 0.28
#